data_AF-A0A820IKX7-F1
#
_entry.id   AF-A0A820IKX7-F1
#
_cell.length_a   1.000
_cell.length_b   1.000
_cell.length_c   1.000
_cell.angle_alpha   90.00
_cell.angle_beta   90.00
_cell.angle_gamma   90.00
#
_symmetry.space_group_name_H-M   'P 1'
#
loop_
_entity.id
_entity.type
_entity.pdbx_description
1 polymer ?
#
loop_
_entity_poly.entity_id
_entity_poly.type
_entity_poly.pdbx_seq_one_letter_code
_entity_poly.pdbx_strand_id
1 'polypeptide(L)'
;HMQFLIKNNHADLLILKQIKDAVRNSVCHTATVIANGYMLSGTTSDQFFRDNLEWLARATNWAKFTAAASLGVIHKGHIKEALNLMSAYLPKDSTGNSPFAEGGGLYALGLIHANHGGDIIDYLINQLRSNSTQTDTVRHGACLGLGLAAMGTARSDVYELLKTNLLLEDAVAGEAAGLAMGLVMLGTGSAQAIEDMVQYAQETQHEKILHGLAIGIALVQYGRLEEADALIEQLQRDKDPILRRSAMYTVAMAYCGTGNNAAVHKLLHVAVSDVNDDVRRSAVESLGFLMFR
;
A
#
# COMPACT_ATOMS: atom_id res chain seq x y z
N HIS A 1 -22.94 -1.73 -7.66
CA HIS A 1 -22.24 -0.65 -6.91
C HIS A 1 -21.81 0.50 -7.82
N MET A 2 -21.02 0.24 -8.87
CA MET A 2 -20.52 1.29 -9.79
C MET A 2 -21.61 2.16 -10.45
N GLN A 3 -22.64 1.55 -11.06
CA GLN A 3 -23.75 2.31 -11.66
C GLN A 3 -24.49 3.22 -10.67
N PHE A 4 -24.50 2.84 -9.38
CA PHE A 4 -25.10 3.66 -8.32
C PHE A 4 -24.23 4.88 -8.02
N LEU A 5 -22.91 4.71 -7.89
CA LEU A 5 -21.98 5.81 -7.64
C LEU A 5 -21.95 6.83 -8.79
N ILE A 6 -22.03 6.36 -10.03
CA ILE A 6 -22.08 7.24 -11.21
C ILE A 6 -23.36 8.08 -11.20
N LYS A 7 -24.51 7.47 -10.88
CA LYS A 7 -25.81 8.16 -10.90
C LYS A 7 -26.03 9.09 -9.70
N ASN A 8 -25.48 8.76 -8.53
CA ASN A 8 -25.67 9.51 -7.29
C ASN A 8 -24.43 10.30 -6.87
N ASN A 9 -23.66 10.80 -7.85
CA ASN A 9 -22.52 11.65 -7.55
C ASN A 9 -23.02 13.08 -7.21
N HIS A 10 -22.86 13.46 -5.95
CA HIS A 10 -23.18 14.80 -5.43
C HIS A 10 -21.93 15.59 -5.03
N ALA A 11 -20.77 15.25 -5.58
CA ALA A 11 -19.52 15.96 -5.29
C ALA A 11 -19.57 17.40 -5.86
N ASP A 12 -19.25 18.38 -5.00
CA ASP A 12 -19.14 19.77 -5.42
C ASP A 12 -17.73 20.07 -5.94
N LEU A 13 -17.62 20.24 -7.26
CA LEU A 13 -16.37 20.57 -7.94
C LEU A 13 -15.86 21.98 -7.60
N LEU A 14 -16.72 22.87 -7.08
CA LEU A 14 -16.33 24.21 -6.66
C LEU A 14 -15.41 24.17 -5.44
N ILE A 15 -15.63 23.23 -4.52
CA ILE A 15 -14.75 23.00 -3.36
C ILE A 15 -13.35 22.61 -3.85
N LEU A 16 -13.24 21.69 -4.80
CA LEU A 16 -11.96 21.29 -5.38
C LEU A 16 -11.26 22.44 -6.10
N LYS A 17 -12.02 23.31 -6.77
CA LYS A 17 -11.46 24.51 -7.41
C LYS A 17 -10.89 25.48 -6.37
N GLN A 18 -11.61 25.73 -5.27
CA GLN A 18 -11.12 26.58 -4.18
C GLN A 18 -9.86 26.00 -3.52
N ILE A 19 -9.83 24.69 -3.28
CA ILE A 19 -8.66 24.01 -2.73
C ILE A 19 -7.47 24.16 -3.68
N LYS A 20 -7.67 23.92 -4.99
CA LYS A 20 -6.64 24.09 -6.01
C LYS A 20 -6.08 25.52 -6.02
N ASP A 21 -6.93 26.53 -5.95
CA ASP A 21 -6.52 27.94 -5.97
C ASP A 21 -5.73 28.33 -4.70
N ALA A 22 -5.98 27.67 -3.57
CA ALA A 22 -5.23 27.85 -2.32
C ALA A 22 -3.87 27.13 -2.31
N VAL A 23 -3.65 26.14 -3.18
CA VAL A 23 -2.45 25.29 -3.20
C VAL A 23 -1.25 26.03 -3.79
N ARG A 24 -0.17 26.11 -3.02
CA ARG A 24 1.11 26.71 -3.45
C ARG A 24 2.31 25.76 -3.39
N ASN A 25 2.23 24.67 -2.62
CA ASN A 25 3.33 23.76 -2.34
C ASN A 25 3.06 22.34 -2.90
N SER A 26 4.14 21.57 -3.12
CA SER A 26 4.06 20.17 -3.61
C SER A 26 3.26 19.24 -2.68
N VAL A 27 3.39 19.41 -1.36
CA VAL A 27 2.61 18.64 -0.37
C VAL A 27 1.12 18.92 -0.52
N CYS A 28 0.74 20.18 -0.69
CA CYS A 28 -0.65 20.58 -0.89
C CYS A 28 -1.18 20.10 -2.24
N HIS A 29 -0.33 20.01 -3.28
CA HIS A 29 -0.69 19.40 -4.55
C HIS A 29 -1.07 17.93 -4.36
N THR A 30 -0.23 17.14 -3.69
CA THR A 30 -0.51 15.74 -3.38
C THR A 30 -1.79 15.58 -2.55
N ALA A 31 -1.98 16.44 -1.53
CA ALA A 31 -3.20 16.43 -0.72
C ALA A 31 -4.47 16.69 -1.55
N THR A 32 -4.41 17.63 -2.50
CA THR A 32 -5.54 17.96 -3.38
C THR A 32 -5.89 16.80 -4.32
N VAL A 33 -4.86 16.15 -4.87
CA VAL A 33 -5.02 14.99 -5.75
C VAL A 33 -5.62 13.80 -4.97
N ILE A 34 -5.17 13.54 -3.74
CA ILE A 34 -5.74 12.49 -2.88
C ILE A 34 -7.18 12.82 -2.49
N ALA A 35 -7.47 14.07 -2.12
CA ALA A 35 -8.82 14.52 -1.81
C ALA A 35 -9.77 14.32 -2.99
N ASN A 36 -9.33 14.64 -4.22
CA ASN A 36 -10.08 14.35 -5.44
C ASN A 36 -10.34 12.84 -5.61
N GLY A 37 -9.31 12.00 -5.37
CA GLY A 37 -9.44 10.55 -5.41
C GLY A 37 -10.49 10.01 -4.43
N TYR A 38 -10.56 10.56 -3.21
CA TYR A 38 -11.56 10.18 -2.21
C TYR A 38 -12.95 10.69 -2.54
N MET A 39 -13.09 11.95 -2.96
CA MET A 39 -14.39 12.54 -3.31
C MET A 39 -15.05 11.82 -4.50
N LEU A 40 -14.25 11.34 -5.45
CA LEU A 40 -14.72 10.73 -6.70
C LEU A 40 -14.49 9.21 -6.77
N SER A 41 -14.22 8.55 -5.64
CA SER A 41 -13.88 7.13 -5.62
C SER A 41 -14.98 6.26 -6.24
N GLY A 42 -14.64 5.51 -7.29
CA GLY A 42 -15.56 4.63 -8.02
C GLY A 42 -16.66 5.34 -8.82
N THR A 43 -16.65 6.69 -8.88
CA THR A 43 -17.61 7.47 -9.69
C THR A 43 -17.15 7.60 -11.14
N THR A 44 -15.88 7.29 -11.43
CA THR A 44 -15.31 7.26 -12.78
C THR A 44 -15.27 8.63 -13.48
N SER A 45 -15.59 9.70 -12.76
CA SER A 45 -15.52 11.07 -13.23
C SER A 45 -14.10 11.61 -13.07
N ASP A 46 -13.38 11.75 -14.18
CA ASP A 46 -12.04 12.34 -14.25
C ASP A 46 -12.06 13.79 -14.77
N GLN A 47 -13.24 14.43 -14.76
CA GLN A 47 -13.45 15.79 -15.28
C GLN A 47 -12.49 16.80 -14.66
N PHE A 48 -12.29 16.77 -13.34
CA PHE A 48 -11.35 17.65 -12.66
C PHE A 48 -9.91 17.51 -13.20
N PHE A 49 -9.47 16.30 -13.54
CA PHE A 49 -8.14 16.09 -14.11
C PHE A 49 -8.06 16.53 -15.57
N ARG A 50 -9.10 16.27 -16.37
CA ARG A 50 -9.18 16.72 -17.78
C ARG A 50 -9.17 18.25 -17.90
N ASP A 51 -9.86 18.94 -17.01
CA ASP A 51 -9.96 20.41 -17.02
C ASP A 51 -8.65 21.08 -16.53
N ASN A 52 -7.78 20.34 -15.84
CA ASN A 52 -6.60 20.88 -15.15
C ASN A 52 -5.29 20.19 -15.55
N LEU A 53 -5.17 19.74 -16.80
CA LEU A 53 -3.99 19.02 -17.30
C LEU A 53 -2.68 19.80 -17.12
N GLU A 54 -2.68 21.11 -17.38
CA GLU A 54 -1.47 21.94 -17.19
C GLU A 54 -1.04 22.00 -15.73
N TRP A 55 -1.99 22.00 -14.79
CA TRP A 55 -1.71 22.00 -13.36
C TRP A 55 -1.13 20.65 -12.92
N LEU A 56 -1.70 19.54 -13.40
CA LEU A 56 -1.16 18.19 -13.16
C LEU A 56 0.23 18.00 -13.77
N ALA A 57 0.49 18.58 -14.95
CA ALA A 57 1.79 18.49 -15.61
C ALA A 57 2.92 19.16 -14.80
N ARG A 58 2.59 20.11 -13.91
CA ARG A 58 3.55 20.75 -12.98
C ARG A 58 3.98 19.84 -11.83
N ALA A 59 3.24 18.76 -11.55
CA ALA A 59 3.64 17.79 -10.55
C ALA A 59 5.01 17.19 -10.92
N THR A 60 5.87 16.94 -9.93
CA THR A 60 7.19 16.32 -10.14
C THR A 60 7.36 15.08 -9.25
N ASN A 61 8.16 14.12 -9.72
CA ASN A 61 8.53 12.90 -8.99
C ASN A 61 7.32 12.16 -8.38
N TRP A 62 7.29 11.97 -7.07
CA TRP A 62 6.23 11.27 -6.34
C TRP A 62 4.84 11.92 -6.46
N ALA A 63 4.75 13.24 -6.71
CA ALA A 63 3.46 13.86 -6.98
C ALA A 63 2.85 13.38 -8.31
N LYS A 64 3.68 13.07 -9.33
CA LYS A 64 3.21 12.42 -10.57
C LYS A 64 2.77 10.99 -10.31
N PHE A 65 3.51 10.26 -9.46
CA PHE A 65 3.15 8.90 -9.06
C PHE A 65 1.77 8.88 -8.38
N THR A 66 1.54 9.75 -7.39
CA THR A 66 0.25 9.84 -6.69
C THR A 66 -0.89 10.29 -7.61
N ALA A 67 -0.62 11.19 -8.58
CA ALA A 67 -1.62 11.60 -9.57
C ALA A 67 -2.06 10.43 -10.46
N ALA A 68 -1.10 9.66 -10.98
CA ALA A 68 -1.40 8.44 -11.75
C ALA A 68 -2.12 7.39 -10.88
N ALA A 69 -1.69 7.18 -9.65
CA ALA A 69 -2.33 6.26 -8.69
C ALA A 69 -3.79 6.65 -8.38
N SER A 70 -4.06 7.95 -8.24
CA SER A 70 -5.39 8.46 -7.87
C SER A 70 -6.43 8.22 -8.96
N LEU A 71 -6.04 8.14 -10.23
CA LEU A 71 -6.92 7.68 -11.31
C LEU A 71 -7.45 6.26 -11.02
N GLY A 72 -6.61 5.39 -10.45
CA GLY A 72 -7.04 4.04 -10.05
C GLY A 72 -8.15 4.04 -8.99
N VAL A 73 -8.12 4.99 -8.06
CA VAL A 73 -9.17 5.14 -7.02
C VAL A 73 -10.47 5.67 -7.62
N ILE A 74 -10.39 6.63 -8.55
CA ILE A 74 -11.56 7.20 -9.25
C ILE A 74 -12.24 6.14 -10.12
N HIS A 75 -11.46 5.31 -10.80
CA HIS A 75 -11.94 4.24 -11.68
C HIS A 75 -12.08 2.88 -10.98
N LYS A 76 -12.09 2.83 -9.64
CA LYS A 76 -12.24 1.60 -8.87
C LYS A 76 -13.49 0.83 -9.31
N GLY A 77 -13.32 -0.43 -9.71
CA GLY A 77 -14.39 -1.31 -10.17
C GLY A 77 -14.63 -1.33 -11.70
N HIS A 78 -13.91 -0.52 -12.49
CA HIS A 78 -13.95 -0.60 -13.96
C HIS A 78 -13.07 -1.74 -14.51
N ILE A 79 -13.50 -2.99 -14.32
CA ILE A 79 -12.69 -4.17 -14.63
C ILE A 79 -12.40 -4.32 -16.15
N LYS A 80 -13.34 -3.97 -17.04
CA LYS A 80 -13.21 -4.25 -18.48
C LYS A 80 -12.39 -3.20 -19.25
N GLU A 81 -12.50 -1.93 -18.87
CA GLU A 81 -11.90 -0.81 -19.60
C GLU A 81 -10.66 -0.22 -18.91
N ALA A 82 -10.31 -0.69 -17.71
CA ALA A 82 -9.16 -0.21 -16.94
C ALA A 82 -7.87 -0.18 -17.75
N LEU A 83 -7.57 -1.25 -18.48
CA LEU A 83 -6.32 -1.36 -19.24
C LEU A 83 -6.28 -0.37 -20.40
N ASN A 84 -7.42 -0.08 -21.04
CA ASN A 84 -7.50 0.92 -22.10
C ASN A 84 -7.36 2.35 -21.54
N LEU A 85 -8.08 2.66 -20.45
CA LEU A 85 -8.00 3.95 -19.76
C LEU A 85 -6.59 4.25 -19.25
N MET A 86 -5.93 3.25 -18.65
CA MET A 86 -4.60 3.38 -18.10
C MET A 86 -3.50 3.20 -19.15
N SER A 87 -3.83 2.82 -20.39
CA SER A 87 -2.83 2.58 -21.45
C SER A 87 -1.96 3.81 -21.73
N ALA A 88 -2.43 5.03 -21.46
CA ALA A 88 -1.65 6.26 -21.59
C ALA A 88 -0.58 6.43 -20.49
N TYR A 89 -0.73 5.73 -19.36
CA TYR A 89 0.15 5.79 -18.19
C TYR A 89 0.90 4.47 -17.94
N LEU A 90 0.62 3.41 -18.70
CA LEU A 90 1.34 2.14 -18.59
C LEU A 90 2.69 2.19 -19.33
N PRO A 91 3.70 1.42 -18.89
CA PRO A 91 4.97 1.32 -19.59
C PRO A 91 4.74 0.87 -21.04
N LYS A 92 5.26 1.63 -22.00
CA LYS A 92 5.24 1.29 -23.44
C LYS A 92 6.64 1.47 -23.99
N ASP A 93 7.04 0.60 -24.93
CA ASP A 93 8.35 0.66 -25.60
C ASP A 93 8.56 1.94 -26.44
N SER A 94 7.53 2.77 -26.59
CA SER A 94 7.59 4.03 -27.35
C SER A 94 7.11 5.22 -26.52
N THR A 95 8.01 6.19 -26.38
CA THR A 95 7.82 7.56 -25.85
C THR A 95 7.46 7.72 -24.37
N GLY A 96 8.50 7.84 -23.53
CA GLY A 96 8.79 9.09 -22.80
C GLY A 96 7.86 9.51 -21.66
N ASN A 97 7.14 8.60 -21.02
CA ASN A 97 6.54 8.92 -19.73
C ASN A 97 7.59 8.89 -18.62
N SER A 98 7.41 9.74 -17.60
CA SER A 98 8.28 9.68 -16.43
C SER A 98 8.09 8.33 -15.72
N PRO A 99 9.16 7.70 -15.18
CA PRO A 99 9.07 6.38 -14.55
C PRO A 99 8.16 6.39 -13.30
N PHE A 100 7.90 7.57 -12.73
CA PHE A 100 6.90 7.78 -11.68
C PHE A 100 5.45 7.64 -12.17
N ALA A 101 5.16 8.11 -13.38
CA ALA A 101 3.82 7.99 -13.97
C ALA A 101 3.55 6.54 -14.37
N GLU A 102 4.56 5.85 -14.91
CA GLU A 102 4.51 4.43 -15.27
C GLU A 102 4.31 3.54 -14.03
N GLY A 103 5.13 3.75 -12.98
CA GLY A 103 4.94 3.06 -11.71
C GLY A 103 3.58 3.36 -11.07
N GLY A 104 3.14 4.62 -11.09
CA GLY A 104 1.83 5.00 -10.58
C GLY A 104 0.67 4.40 -11.38
N GLY A 105 0.86 4.19 -12.69
CA GLY A 105 -0.09 3.50 -13.56
C GLY A 105 -0.25 2.02 -13.21
N LEU A 106 0.86 1.32 -12.92
CA LEU A 106 0.82 -0.07 -12.44
C LEU A 106 0.16 -0.19 -11.07
N TYR A 107 0.43 0.75 -10.16
CA TYR A 107 -0.23 0.78 -8.86
C TYR A 107 -1.73 1.08 -8.98
N ALA A 108 -2.12 2.03 -9.84
CA ALA A 108 -3.52 2.30 -10.14
C ALA A 108 -4.26 1.08 -10.71
N LEU A 109 -3.61 0.28 -11.55
CA LEU A 109 -4.19 -0.94 -12.09
C LEU A 109 -4.51 -1.94 -10.97
N GLY A 110 -3.60 -2.09 -10.01
CA GLY A 110 -3.84 -2.90 -8.80
C GLY A 110 -4.99 -2.35 -7.93
N LEU A 111 -5.12 -1.03 -7.79
CA LEU A 111 -6.23 -0.39 -7.06
C LEU A 111 -7.58 -0.65 -7.72
N ILE A 112 -7.66 -0.63 -9.05
CA ILE A 112 -8.90 -0.91 -9.79
C ILE A 112 -9.32 -2.38 -9.62
N HIS A 113 -8.34 -3.29 -9.66
CA HIS A 113 -8.53 -4.74 -9.61
C HIS A 113 -8.31 -5.35 -8.23
N ALA A 114 -8.38 -4.56 -7.15
CA ALA A 114 -8.27 -5.08 -5.80
C ALA A 114 -9.30 -6.21 -5.55
N ASN A 115 -8.82 -7.38 -5.13
CA ASN A 115 -9.57 -8.64 -4.97
C ASN A 115 -10.18 -9.25 -6.24
N HIS A 116 -9.93 -8.68 -7.43
CA HIS A 116 -10.43 -9.15 -8.72
C HIS A 116 -9.26 -9.31 -9.71
N GLY A 117 -8.20 -9.95 -9.21
CA GLY A 117 -6.88 -9.92 -9.85
C GLY A 117 -6.75 -10.70 -11.15
N GLY A 118 -7.59 -11.71 -11.42
CA GLY A 118 -7.67 -12.49 -12.67
C GLY A 118 -6.47 -12.37 -13.63
N ASP A 119 -6.72 -11.88 -14.84
CA ASP A 119 -5.72 -11.69 -15.90
C ASP A 119 -4.69 -10.58 -15.58
N ILE A 120 -5.03 -9.67 -14.67
CA ILE A 120 -4.19 -8.53 -14.29
C ILE A 120 -3.02 -8.97 -13.40
N ILE A 121 -3.19 -10.00 -12.59
CA ILE A 121 -2.08 -10.61 -11.83
C ILE A 121 -1.01 -11.10 -12.79
N ASP A 122 -1.40 -11.85 -13.82
CA ASP A 122 -0.44 -12.39 -14.80
C ASP A 122 0.20 -11.26 -15.64
N TYR A 123 -0.56 -10.22 -15.98
CA TYR A 123 -0.01 -9.01 -16.60
C TYR A 123 1.05 -8.34 -15.70
N LEU A 124 0.74 -8.12 -14.41
CA LEU A 124 1.65 -7.49 -13.46
C LEU A 124 2.88 -8.35 -13.16
N ILE A 125 2.74 -9.69 -13.12
CA ILE A 125 3.87 -10.63 -13.02
C ILE A 125 4.78 -10.47 -14.24
N ASN A 126 4.21 -10.44 -15.44
CA ASN A 126 4.98 -10.29 -16.66
C ASN A 126 5.70 -8.93 -16.71
N GLN A 127 5.02 -7.85 -16.29
CA GLN A 127 5.63 -6.52 -16.17
C GLN A 127 6.74 -6.50 -15.12
N LEU A 128 6.57 -7.13 -13.97
CA LEU A 128 7.60 -7.17 -12.93
C LEU A 128 8.82 -7.98 -13.40
N ARG A 129 8.61 -9.09 -14.13
CA ARG A 129 9.70 -9.87 -14.74
C ARG A 129 10.40 -9.11 -15.86
N SER A 130 9.67 -8.51 -16.80
CA SER A 130 10.27 -7.76 -17.93
C SER A 130 10.99 -6.49 -17.46
N ASN A 131 10.46 -5.83 -16.43
CA ASN A 131 10.97 -4.56 -15.91
C ASN A 131 11.92 -4.75 -14.73
N SER A 132 12.41 -5.98 -14.49
CA SER A 132 13.42 -6.28 -13.45
C SER A 132 14.67 -5.40 -13.57
N THR A 133 14.96 -4.89 -14.77
CA THR A 133 16.10 -4.01 -15.09
C THR A 133 15.74 -2.52 -15.22
N GLN A 134 14.47 -2.15 -15.06
CA GLN A 134 14.02 -0.75 -15.13
C GLN A 134 14.09 -0.05 -13.76
N THR A 135 13.86 1.26 -13.78
CA THR A 135 13.91 2.18 -12.63
C THR A 135 13.10 1.68 -11.42
N ASP A 136 13.70 1.82 -10.24
CA ASP A 136 13.19 1.47 -8.90
C ASP A 136 11.72 1.87 -8.67
N THR A 137 11.30 3.01 -9.22
CA THR A 137 9.93 3.54 -9.08
C THR A 137 8.87 2.72 -9.81
N VAL A 138 9.22 2.10 -10.94
CA VAL A 138 8.31 1.22 -11.70
C VAL A 138 8.14 -0.09 -10.94
N ARG A 139 9.25 -0.66 -10.42
CA ARG A 139 9.23 -1.85 -9.56
C ARG A 139 8.39 -1.61 -8.29
N HIS A 140 8.56 -0.46 -7.65
CA HIS A 140 7.73 -0.06 -6.50
C HIS A 140 6.23 -0.09 -6.82
N GLY A 141 5.80 0.56 -7.91
CA GLY A 141 4.40 0.58 -8.32
C GLY A 141 3.87 -0.80 -8.74
N ALA A 142 4.71 -1.60 -9.40
CA ALA A 142 4.39 -2.97 -9.80
C ALA A 142 4.19 -3.88 -8.58
N CYS A 143 5.09 -3.83 -7.59
CA CYS A 143 4.98 -4.60 -6.35
C CYS A 143 3.69 -4.25 -5.58
N LEU A 144 3.41 -2.95 -5.39
CA LEU A 144 2.18 -2.52 -4.72
C LEU A 144 0.92 -2.93 -5.50
N GLY A 145 0.92 -2.76 -6.82
CA GLY A 145 -0.20 -3.13 -7.67
C GLY A 145 -0.47 -4.63 -7.64
N LEU A 146 0.60 -5.44 -7.70
CA LEU A 146 0.54 -6.90 -7.65
C LEU A 146 0.06 -7.39 -6.28
N GLY A 147 0.56 -6.80 -5.19
CA GLY A 147 0.11 -7.11 -3.83
C GLY A 147 -1.38 -6.84 -3.61
N LEU A 148 -1.92 -5.76 -4.17
CA LEU A 148 -3.36 -5.46 -4.11
C LEU A 148 -4.21 -6.39 -4.98
N ALA A 149 -3.73 -6.72 -6.18
CA ALA A 149 -4.44 -7.61 -7.09
C ALA A 149 -4.49 -9.06 -6.57
N ALA A 150 -3.39 -9.52 -5.94
CA ALA A 150 -3.23 -10.86 -5.36
C ALA A 150 -3.44 -10.89 -3.83
N MET A 151 -4.18 -9.91 -3.27
CA MET A 151 -4.41 -9.82 -1.83
C MET A 151 -5.15 -11.07 -1.31
N GLY A 152 -4.58 -11.73 -0.30
CA GLY A 152 -5.17 -12.91 0.34
C GLY A 152 -5.28 -14.16 -0.54
N THR A 153 -4.63 -14.21 -1.71
CA THR A 153 -4.68 -15.41 -2.57
C THR A 153 -3.72 -16.51 -2.14
N ALA A 154 -2.77 -16.22 -1.23
CA ALA A 154 -1.74 -17.16 -0.76
C ALA A 154 -0.95 -17.84 -1.91
N ARG A 155 -0.72 -17.10 -2.99
CA ARG A 155 -0.04 -17.58 -4.20
C ARG A 155 1.48 -17.58 -3.98
N SER A 156 2.07 -18.78 -3.97
CA SER A 156 3.52 -18.95 -3.75
C SER A 156 4.37 -18.36 -4.88
N ASP A 157 3.90 -18.42 -6.11
CA ASP A 157 4.60 -17.88 -7.28
C ASP A 157 4.74 -16.35 -7.24
N VAL A 158 3.71 -15.66 -6.75
CA VAL A 158 3.75 -14.21 -6.51
C VAL A 158 4.66 -13.89 -5.31
N TYR A 159 4.56 -14.67 -4.23
CA TYR A 159 5.39 -14.49 -3.04
C TYR A 159 6.89 -14.62 -3.36
N GLU A 160 7.31 -15.68 -4.07
CA GLU A 160 8.71 -15.89 -4.45
C GLU A 160 9.24 -14.79 -5.38
N LEU A 161 8.40 -14.29 -6.29
CA LEU A 161 8.76 -13.19 -7.16
C LEU A 161 8.97 -11.89 -6.36
N LEU A 162 8.10 -11.61 -5.39
CA LEU A 162 8.26 -10.45 -4.50
C LEU A 162 9.48 -10.59 -3.58
N LYS A 163 9.73 -11.79 -3.05
CA LYS A 163 10.94 -12.12 -2.28
C LYS A 163 12.21 -11.88 -3.09
N THR A 164 12.23 -12.32 -4.36
CA THR A 164 13.36 -12.06 -5.27
C THR A 164 13.60 -10.56 -5.45
N ASN A 165 12.54 -9.74 -5.55
CA ASN A 165 12.67 -8.29 -5.69
C ASN A 165 13.13 -7.62 -4.38
N LEU A 166 12.74 -8.16 -3.23
CA LEU A 166 13.19 -7.70 -1.92
C LEU A 166 14.71 -7.89 -1.77
N LEU A 167 15.23 -9.04 -2.20
CA LEU A 167 16.66 -9.39 -2.13
C LEU A 167 17.59 -8.52 -3.00
N LEU A 168 17.03 -7.65 -3.86
CA LEU A 168 17.82 -6.69 -4.64
C LEU A 168 18.29 -5.46 -3.82
N GLU A 169 17.88 -5.36 -2.56
CA GLU A 169 18.30 -4.32 -1.59
C GLU A 169 18.05 -2.86 -2.03
N ASP A 170 17.12 -2.65 -2.97
CA ASP A 170 16.67 -1.29 -3.30
C ASP A 170 15.69 -0.78 -2.23
N ALA A 171 16.04 0.35 -1.60
CA ALA A 171 15.26 0.95 -0.53
C ALA A 171 13.81 1.27 -0.92
N VAL A 172 13.52 1.65 -2.17
CA VAL A 172 12.17 2.06 -2.60
C VAL A 172 11.35 0.86 -3.06
N ALA A 173 11.88 0.01 -3.95
CA ALA A 173 11.17 -1.18 -4.38
C ALA A 173 11.01 -2.20 -3.24
N GLY A 174 11.99 -2.31 -2.33
CA GLY A 174 11.96 -3.23 -1.19
C GLY A 174 10.87 -2.91 -0.17
N GLU A 175 10.58 -1.63 0.08
CA GLU A 175 9.45 -1.23 0.94
C GLU A 175 8.11 -1.73 0.37
N ALA A 176 7.90 -1.53 -0.94
CA ALA A 176 6.71 -2.01 -1.63
C ALA A 176 6.64 -3.53 -1.69
N ALA A 177 7.78 -4.21 -1.90
CA ALA A 177 7.85 -5.66 -1.93
C ALA A 177 7.48 -6.26 -0.56
N GLY A 178 8.03 -5.73 0.54
CA GLY A 178 7.72 -6.19 1.89
C GLY A 178 6.23 -6.03 2.24
N LEU A 179 5.63 -4.90 1.87
CA LEU A 179 4.19 -4.68 2.05
C LEU A 179 3.36 -5.64 1.17
N ALA A 180 3.73 -5.80 -0.10
CA ALA A 180 3.03 -6.67 -1.04
C ALA A 180 3.09 -8.14 -0.62
N MET A 181 4.22 -8.61 -0.07
CA MET A 181 4.35 -9.96 0.48
C MET A 181 3.32 -10.20 1.60
N GLY A 182 3.17 -9.24 2.51
CA GLY A 182 2.16 -9.30 3.57
C GLY A 182 0.72 -9.26 3.04
N LEU A 183 0.43 -8.48 2.00
CA LEU A 183 -0.89 -8.44 1.37
C LEU A 183 -1.25 -9.78 0.69
N VAL A 184 -0.30 -10.41 0.00
CA VAL A 184 -0.52 -11.72 -0.66
C VAL A 184 -0.74 -12.83 0.36
N MET A 185 0.01 -12.79 1.47
CA MET A 185 -0.02 -13.79 2.54
C MET A 185 -0.94 -13.39 3.71
N LEU A 186 -1.84 -12.43 3.49
CA LEU A 186 -2.76 -11.88 4.50
C LEU A 186 -3.55 -12.99 5.22
N GLY A 187 -3.41 -13.06 6.55
CA GLY A 187 -4.13 -14.02 7.40
C GLY A 187 -3.74 -15.49 7.21
N THR A 188 -2.74 -15.81 6.39
CA THR A 188 -2.31 -17.20 6.17
C THR A 188 -1.58 -17.80 7.37
N GLY A 189 -0.95 -16.98 8.22
CA GLY A 189 -0.17 -17.45 9.36
C GLY A 189 1.00 -18.38 8.98
N SER A 190 1.50 -18.28 7.74
CA SER A 190 2.57 -19.17 7.27
C SER A 190 3.86 -18.94 8.04
N ALA A 191 4.31 -19.95 8.79
CA ALA A 191 5.54 -19.88 9.58
C ALA A 191 6.77 -19.58 8.70
N GLN A 192 6.84 -20.18 7.50
CA GLN A 192 7.93 -19.93 6.56
C GLN A 192 7.99 -18.46 6.12
N ALA A 193 6.83 -17.86 5.82
CA ALA A 193 6.80 -16.46 5.39
C ALA A 193 7.18 -15.50 6.52
N ILE A 194 6.76 -15.80 7.75
CA ILE A 194 7.12 -15.03 8.93
C ILE A 194 8.63 -15.14 9.21
N GLU A 195 9.18 -16.35 9.19
CA GLU A 195 10.61 -16.58 9.42
C GLU A 195 11.47 -15.88 8.36
N ASP A 196 11.13 -16.02 7.08
CA ASP A 196 11.78 -15.33 5.97
C ASP A 196 11.79 -13.80 6.16
N MET A 197 10.63 -13.22 6.49
CA MET A 197 10.47 -11.77 6.64
C MET A 197 11.16 -11.24 7.89
N VAL A 198 11.10 -11.96 9.01
CA VAL A 198 11.77 -11.56 10.26
C VAL A 198 13.29 -11.66 10.12
N GLN A 199 13.79 -12.75 9.51
CA GLN A 199 15.22 -12.91 9.28
C GLN A 199 15.76 -11.77 8.42
N TYR A 200 15.11 -11.49 7.29
CA TYR A 200 15.56 -10.43 6.40
C TYR A 200 15.43 -9.04 7.03
N ALA A 201 14.41 -8.82 7.87
CA ALA A 201 14.24 -7.59 8.62
C ALA A 201 15.37 -7.33 9.63
N GLN A 202 15.97 -8.37 10.21
CA GLN A 202 17.11 -8.23 11.13
C GLN A 202 18.45 -8.01 10.39
N GLU A 203 18.56 -8.45 9.13
CA GLU A 203 19.78 -8.34 8.33
C GLU A 203 19.87 -6.99 7.59
N THR A 204 18.74 -6.41 7.18
CA THR A 204 18.73 -5.20 6.36
C THR A 204 19.08 -3.93 7.14
N GLN A 205 19.88 -3.05 6.53
CA GLN A 205 20.19 -1.72 7.08
C GLN A 205 19.25 -0.62 6.55
N HIS A 206 18.36 -0.95 5.61
CA HIS A 206 17.48 0.04 4.99
C HIS A 206 16.18 0.20 5.78
N GLU A 207 16.03 1.34 6.46
CA GLU A 207 14.83 1.66 7.26
C GLU A 207 13.51 1.51 6.47
N LYS A 208 13.50 1.88 5.18
CA LYS A 208 12.31 1.76 4.33
C LYS A 208 11.89 0.31 4.10
N ILE A 209 12.86 -0.57 3.87
CA ILE A 209 12.60 -2.00 3.69
C ILE A 209 12.09 -2.58 5.00
N LEU A 210 12.71 -2.20 6.13
CA LEU A 210 12.29 -2.59 7.46
C LEU A 210 10.87 -2.12 7.78
N HIS A 211 10.48 -0.91 7.34
CA HIS A 211 9.11 -0.40 7.45
C HIS A 211 8.11 -1.25 6.65
N GLY A 212 8.42 -1.57 5.39
CA GLY A 212 7.57 -2.41 4.55
C GLY A 212 7.37 -3.81 5.13
N LEU A 213 8.45 -4.43 5.61
CA LEU A 213 8.42 -5.74 6.26
C LEU A 213 7.69 -5.73 7.59
N ALA A 214 7.84 -4.67 8.40
CA ALA A 214 7.12 -4.53 9.66
C ALA A 214 5.60 -4.59 9.46
N ILE A 215 5.08 -3.87 8.48
CA ILE A 215 3.66 -3.93 8.14
C ILE A 215 3.31 -5.29 7.52
N GLY A 216 4.19 -5.81 6.66
CA GLY A 216 3.99 -7.11 6.02
C GLY A 216 3.82 -8.26 7.01
N ILE A 217 4.69 -8.35 8.02
CA ILE A 217 4.63 -9.35 9.10
C ILE A 217 3.32 -9.24 9.88
N ALA A 218 2.89 -8.01 10.20
CA ALA A 218 1.63 -7.78 10.90
C ALA A 218 0.41 -8.26 10.11
N LEU A 219 0.39 -8.04 8.78
CA LEU A 219 -0.69 -8.48 7.90
C LEU A 219 -0.80 -10.02 7.81
N VAL A 220 0.33 -10.74 7.79
CA VAL A 220 0.32 -12.22 7.74
C VAL A 220 -0.41 -12.82 8.95
N GLN A 221 -0.34 -12.15 10.10
CA GLN A 221 -0.93 -12.59 11.37
C GLN A 221 -2.36 -12.14 11.62
N TYR A 222 -3.05 -11.64 10.59
CA TYR A 222 -4.43 -11.19 10.71
C TYR A 222 -5.36 -12.30 11.24
N GLY A 223 -6.04 -12.04 12.37
CA GLY A 223 -7.03 -12.93 12.97
C GLY A 223 -6.49 -14.18 13.68
N ARG A 224 -5.19 -14.23 13.98
CA ARG A 224 -4.51 -15.41 14.57
C ARG A 224 -4.54 -15.50 16.10
N LEU A 225 -4.99 -14.45 16.78
CA LEU A 225 -5.11 -14.39 18.25
C LEU A 225 -3.81 -14.88 18.94
N GLU A 226 -3.95 -15.86 19.84
CA GLU A 226 -2.86 -16.40 20.68
C GLU A 226 -1.72 -17.03 19.88
N GLU A 227 -1.95 -17.50 18.64
CA GLU A 227 -0.89 -18.05 17.79
C GLU A 227 0.19 -17.00 17.46
N ALA A 228 -0.17 -15.72 17.50
CA ALA A 228 0.76 -14.62 17.22
C ALA A 228 1.58 -14.18 18.45
N ASP A 229 1.24 -14.64 19.67
CA ASP A 229 1.83 -14.11 20.91
C ASP A 229 3.34 -14.36 21.00
N ALA A 230 3.82 -15.52 20.56
CA ALA A 230 5.25 -15.84 20.53
C ALA A 230 6.03 -14.87 19.65
N LEU A 231 5.50 -14.56 18.45
CA LEU A 231 6.11 -13.60 17.53
C LEU A 231 6.06 -12.17 18.10
N ILE A 232 4.95 -11.78 18.72
CA ILE A 232 4.80 -10.46 19.35
C ILE A 232 5.85 -10.27 20.44
N GLU A 233 6.05 -11.27 21.31
CA GLU A 233 7.05 -11.18 22.38
C GLU A 233 8.48 -11.12 21.85
N GLN A 234 8.79 -11.87 20.78
CA GLN A 234 10.07 -11.80 20.10
C GLN A 234 10.34 -10.38 19.57
N LEU A 235 9.40 -9.83 18.80
CA LEU A 235 9.54 -8.51 18.18
C LEU A 235 9.55 -7.37 19.20
N GLN A 236 8.82 -7.50 20.32
CA GLN A 236 8.77 -6.50 21.37
C GLN A 236 10.10 -6.37 22.13
N ARG A 237 10.87 -7.47 22.24
CA ARG A 237 12.18 -7.48 22.91
C ARG A 237 13.32 -6.99 22.02
N ASP A 238 13.05 -6.76 20.74
CA ASP A 238 14.05 -6.32 19.79
C ASP A 238 14.57 -4.91 20.11
N LYS A 239 15.85 -4.69 19.82
CA LYS A 239 16.52 -3.39 20.01
C LYS A 239 16.02 -2.37 18.99
N ASP A 240 15.63 -2.81 17.80
CA ASP A 240 15.20 -1.92 16.74
C ASP A 240 13.77 -1.40 16.97
N PRO A 241 13.58 -0.06 17.03
CA PRO A 241 12.27 0.52 17.25
C PRO A 241 11.24 0.14 16.20
N ILE A 242 11.66 -0.09 14.95
CA ILE A 242 10.76 -0.46 13.85
C ILE A 242 10.19 -1.86 14.05
N LEU A 243 10.99 -2.80 14.57
CA LEU A 243 10.53 -4.15 14.89
C LEU A 243 9.60 -4.14 16.12
N ARG A 244 9.89 -3.31 17.12
CA ARG A 244 8.93 -3.10 18.23
C ARG A 244 7.62 -2.48 17.75
N ARG A 245 7.69 -1.56 16.77
CA ARG A 245 6.51 -1.01 16.10
C ARG A 245 5.73 -2.09 15.33
N SER A 246 6.44 -2.97 14.62
CA SER A 246 5.86 -4.16 13.98
C SER A 246 5.08 -5.01 14.99
N ALA A 247 5.64 -5.25 16.17
CA ALA A 247 4.96 -5.98 17.24
C ALA A 247 3.60 -5.35 17.61
N MET A 248 3.52 -4.02 17.69
CA MET A 248 2.28 -3.31 18.01
C MET A 248 1.23 -3.45 16.89
N TYR A 249 1.65 -3.42 15.63
CA TYR A 249 0.75 -3.68 14.50
C TYR A 249 0.32 -5.15 14.42
N THR A 250 1.21 -6.09 14.74
CA THR A 250 0.89 -7.53 14.83
C THR A 250 -0.16 -7.79 15.91
N VAL A 251 -0.03 -7.15 17.09
CA VAL A 251 -1.09 -7.20 18.13
C VAL A 251 -2.40 -6.66 17.57
N ALA A 252 -2.35 -5.52 16.87
CA ALA A 252 -3.54 -4.89 16.27
C ALA A 252 -4.28 -5.85 15.34
N MET A 253 -3.55 -6.45 14.40
CA MET A 253 -4.08 -7.32 13.35
C MET A 253 -4.50 -8.70 13.87
N ALA A 254 -3.77 -9.26 14.84
CA ALA A 254 -4.11 -10.55 15.44
C ALA A 254 -5.38 -10.48 16.28
N TYR A 255 -5.58 -9.39 17.03
CA TYR A 255 -6.68 -9.22 17.98
C TYR A 255 -7.79 -8.26 17.50
N CYS A 256 -7.87 -7.97 16.19
CA CYS A 256 -8.87 -7.09 15.60
C CYS A 256 -10.30 -7.41 16.08
N GLY A 257 -10.96 -6.44 16.74
CA GLY A 257 -12.36 -6.53 17.16
C GLY A 257 -12.67 -7.59 18.23
N THR A 258 -11.66 -8.10 18.94
CA THR A 258 -11.83 -9.09 20.02
C THR A 258 -12.05 -8.47 21.39
N GLY A 259 -11.56 -7.24 21.61
CA GLY A 259 -11.61 -6.58 22.93
C GLY A 259 -10.83 -7.31 24.02
N ASN A 260 -9.78 -8.06 23.67
CA ASN A 260 -9.00 -8.82 24.66
C ASN A 260 -8.26 -7.88 25.65
N ASN A 261 -8.60 -8.00 26.93
CA ASN A 261 -8.01 -7.20 28.02
C ASN A 261 -6.49 -7.34 28.13
N ALA A 262 -5.94 -8.54 27.87
CA ALA A 262 -4.50 -8.77 27.95
C ALA A 262 -3.75 -7.99 26.85
N ALA A 263 -4.30 -8.00 25.63
CA ALA A 263 -3.73 -7.26 24.51
C ALA A 263 -3.84 -5.74 24.70
N VAL A 264 -4.97 -5.25 25.22
CA VAL A 264 -5.17 -3.83 25.58
C VAL A 264 -4.17 -3.38 26.65
N HIS A 265 -4.00 -4.17 27.71
CA HIS A 265 -3.03 -3.85 28.77
C HIS A 265 -1.59 -3.82 28.23
N LYS A 266 -1.23 -4.76 27.34
CA LYS A 266 0.09 -4.79 26.70
C LYS A 266 0.33 -3.51 25.87
N LEU A 267 -0.64 -3.11 25.03
CA LEU A 267 -0.55 -1.90 24.22
C LEU A 267 -0.44 -0.62 25.07
N LEU A 268 -1.28 -0.49 26.11
CA LEU A 268 -1.24 0.67 27.02
C LEU A 268 0.08 0.75 27.78
N HIS A 269 0.63 -0.38 28.20
CA HIS A 269 1.94 -0.41 28.85
C HIS A 269 3.03 0.13 27.91
N VAL A 270 3.10 -0.38 26.67
CA VAL A 270 4.12 0.06 25.68
C VAL A 270 3.94 1.52 25.28
N ALA A 271 2.70 2.02 25.19
CA ALA A 271 2.42 3.42 24.89
C ALA A 271 3.02 4.40 25.91
N VAL A 272 3.22 3.96 27.15
CA VAL A 272 3.80 4.76 28.24
C VAL A 272 5.28 4.43 28.46
N SER A 273 5.69 3.16 28.32
CA SER A 273 7.01 2.70 28.72
C SER A 273 8.09 2.74 27.63
N ASP A 274 7.72 2.70 26.34
CA ASP A 274 8.71 2.78 25.25
C ASP A 274 9.30 4.20 25.15
N VAL A 275 10.57 4.30 24.78
CA VAL A 275 11.29 5.57 24.62
C VAL A 275 11.00 6.19 23.25
N ASN A 276 10.64 5.39 22.25
CA ASN A 276 10.44 5.84 20.87
C ASN A 276 8.99 6.27 20.62
N ASP A 277 8.81 7.51 20.17
CA ASP A 277 7.48 8.09 19.94
C ASP A 277 6.69 7.40 18.82
N ASP A 278 7.33 6.80 17.81
CA ASP A 278 6.64 6.07 16.74
C ASP A 278 6.05 4.76 17.25
N VAL A 279 6.74 4.07 18.16
CA VAL A 279 6.24 2.86 18.82
C VAL A 279 5.05 3.23 19.72
N ARG A 280 5.18 4.31 20.49
CA ARG A 280 4.10 4.80 21.37
C ARG A 280 2.86 5.19 20.57
N ARG A 281 3.04 5.90 19.44
CA ARG A 281 1.96 6.28 18.54
C ARG A 281 1.25 5.04 17.97
N SER A 282 2.03 4.09 17.47
CA SER A 282 1.48 2.86 16.88
C SER A 282 0.73 2.03 17.92
N ALA A 283 1.20 1.98 19.17
CA ALA A 283 0.49 1.30 20.26
C ALA A 283 -0.90 1.90 20.53
N VAL A 284 -1.01 3.24 20.50
CA VAL A 284 -2.30 3.93 20.67
C VAL A 284 -3.20 3.74 19.45
N GLU A 285 -2.65 3.78 18.23
CA GLU A 285 -3.40 3.49 17.00
C GLU A 285 -3.95 2.06 17.01
N SER A 286 -3.16 1.08 17.47
CA SER A 286 -3.56 -0.32 17.59
C SER A 286 -4.75 -0.53 18.52
N LEU A 287 -4.94 0.30 19.56
CA LEU A 287 -6.12 0.22 20.43
C LEU A 287 -7.43 0.42 19.65
N GLY A 288 -7.41 1.31 18.65
CA GLY A 288 -8.56 1.53 17.77
C GLY A 288 -8.96 0.26 17.01
N PHE A 289 -7.99 -0.53 16.53
CA PHE A 289 -8.25 -1.80 15.85
C PHE A 289 -8.76 -2.91 16.78
N LEU A 290 -8.40 -2.89 18.06
CA LEU A 290 -8.91 -3.86 19.02
C LEU A 290 -10.35 -3.54 19.46
N MET A 291 -10.66 -2.24 19.58
CA MET A 291 -11.88 -1.74 20.24
C MET A 291 -12.91 -1.11 19.29
N PHE A 292 -12.82 -1.32 17.97
CA PHE A 292 -13.77 -0.71 17.02
C PHE A 292 -15.21 -1.25 17.12
N ARG A 293 -15.43 -2.29 17.93
CA ARG A 293 -16.70 -3.02 18.04
C ARG A 293 -17.56 -2.53 19.19
#